data_AF-A0A4R0K6S5-F1
#
_entry.id   AF-A0A4R0K6S5-F1
#
_cell.length_a   1.000
_cell.length_b   1.000
_cell.length_c   1.000
_cell.angle_alpha   90.00
_cell.angle_beta   90.00
_cell.angle_gamma   90.00
#
_symmetry.space_group_name_H-M   'P 1'
#
loop_
_entity.id
_entity.type
_entity.pdbx_description
1 polymer ?
#
loop_
_entity_poly.entity_id
_entity_poly.type
_entity_poly.pdbx_seq_one_letter_code
_entity_poly.pdbx_strand_id
1 'polypeptide(L)'
;MPESTADVEASRHAWFGVRRHLVEHRHRLGLDAADEFPAARHVAGTPLLAPETWLPSTPIPLTSIALKFDPDATFTGVTGRETAAREQLPLRPDGTHYDSYAETIADLAPPAVFEDRPTYRLIAADLTGPEPFLRLGRGTYFDSINTGEASAHEFTAQRLNPNAATQLRTSIGAPWNPANRPTNIAISTLTIRRDVDSTFYLHWRDPAKVGHAGGLYQVVPSGIFQPSAAASWNEQNDFSLWHNLTRELAEELAAHPEDYGSATAPIPYADWPFATQLTDALQAGTARAHCVGLGVDPLTFATDLLTVLSLDATIFDTLFPHLPTTNPEGRLLTPQPFTPETINTFTHTHPTQSAGAALLQLALHHQLQ
;
A
#
# COMPACT_ATOMS: atom_id res chain seq x y z
N MET A 1 8.41 12.06 40.05
CA MET A 1 8.81 13.44 39.76
C MET A 1 8.35 13.74 38.35
N PRO A 2 7.82 14.93 38.03
CA PRO A 2 7.65 15.29 36.62
C PRO A 2 9.02 15.14 35.96
N GLU A 3 9.08 14.40 34.85
CA GLU A 3 10.32 14.30 34.07
C GLU A 3 10.79 15.70 33.70
N SER A 4 12.11 15.89 33.66
CA SER A 4 12.66 17.21 33.41
C SER A 4 12.40 17.61 31.95
N THR A 5 12.30 18.91 31.66
CA THR A 5 12.20 19.41 30.28
C THR A 5 13.31 18.85 29.38
N ALA A 6 14.48 18.57 29.95
CA ALA A 6 15.59 17.94 29.24
C ALA A 6 15.30 16.49 28.80
N ASP A 7 14.55 15.72 29.58
CA ASP A 7 14.17 14.34 29.24
C ASP A 7 13.16 14.32 28.08
N VAL A 8 12.21 15.26 28.09
CA VAL A 8 11.27 15.46 26.98
C VAL A 8 11.99 15.84 25.69
N GLU A 9 12.91 16.80 25.74
CA GLU A 9 13.70 17.21 24.58
C GLU A 9 14.59 16.08 24.05
N ALA A 10 15.24 15.33 24.94
CA ALA A 10 16.11 14.21 24.58
C ALA A 10 15.32 13.07 23.90
N SER A 11 14.18 12.68 24.46
CA SER A 11 13.33 11.62 23.88
C SER A 11 12.81 11.98 22.48
N ARG A 12 12.35 13.23 22.29
CA ARG A 12 11.89 13.73 20.99
C ARG A 12 13.04 13.80 19.98
N HIS A 13 14.22 14.27 20.40
CA HIS A 13 15.39 14.32 19.53
C HIS A 13 15.81 12.93 19.05
N ALA A 14 15.81 11.94 19.95
CA ALA A 14 16.10 10.55 19.61
C ALA A 14 15.09 10.00 18.59
N TRP A 15 13.80 10.21 18.83
CA TRP A 15 12.73 9.77 17.92
C TRP A 15 12.84 10.41 16.53
N PHE A 16 13.11 11.73 16.44
CA PHE A 16 13.34 12.39 15.15
C PHE A 16 14.58 11.86 14.43
N GLY A 17 15.65 11.52 15.16
CA GLY A 17 16.85 10.92 14.61
C GLY A 17 16.56 9.60 13.90
N VAL A 18 15.82 8.70 14.55
CA VAL A 18 15.40 7.42 13.97
C VAL A 18 14.47 7.64 12.77
N ARG A 19 13.45 8.50 12.91
CA ARG A 19 12.49 8.75 11.83
C ARG A 19 13.16 9.34 10.59
N ARG A 20 14.09 10.28 10.75
CA ARG A 20 14.86 10.84 9.63
C ARG A 20 15.65 9.74 8.93
N HIS A 21 16.33 8.88 9.67
CA HIS A 21 17.08 7.76 9.10
C HIS A 21 16.16 6.79 8.33
N LEU A 22 14.98 6.47 8.89
CA LEU A 22 13.98 5.62 8.23
C LEU A 22 13.54 6.22 6.89
N VAL A 23 13.22 7.52 6.85
CA VAL A 23 12.79 8.20 5.62
C VAL A 23 13.91 8.23 4.58
N GLU A 24 15.14 8.55 4.98
CA GLU A 24 16.30 8.68 4.09
C GLU A 24 16.76 7.33 3.51
N HIS A 25 16.66 6.24 4.29
CA HIS A 25 17.24 4.94 3.94
C HIS A 25 16.17 3.86 3.68
N ARG A 26 14.92 4.26 3.42
CA ARG A 26 13.75 3.36 3.35
C ARG A 26 13.98 2.13 2.46
N HIS A 27 14.53 2.32 1.25
CA HIS A 27 14.79 1.20 0.34
C HIS A 27 15.76 0.17 0.95
N ARG A 28 16.91 0.64 1.47
CA ARG A 28 17.92 -0.26 2.03
C ARG A 28 17.40 -0.98 3.28
N LEU A 29 16.67 -0.27 4.14
CA LEU A 29 16.02 -0.84 5.33
C LEU A 29 14.98 -1.90 4.93
N GLY A 30 14.28 -1.71 3.80
CA GLY A 30 13.36 -2.71 3.23
C GLY A 30 14.06 -4.01 2.84
N LEU A 31 15.18 -3.91 2.11
CA LEU A 31 16.01 -5.07 1.76
C LEU A 31 16.52 -5.79 3.01
N ASP A 32 17.07 -5.02 3.94
CA ASP A 32 17.61 -5.49 5.20
C ASP A 32 16.56 -6.17 6.09
N ALA A 33 15.30 -5.71 6.05
CA ALA A 33 14.19 -6.32 6.77
C ALA A 33 13.71 -7.62 6.12
N ALA A 34 13.83 -7.74 4.80
CA ALA A 34 13.48 -8.95 4.07
C ALA A 34 14.40 -10.13 4.43
N ASP A 35 15.66 -9.85 4.73
CA ASP A 35 16.68 -10.84 5.13
C ASP A 35 16.35 -11.52 6.49
N GLU A 36 15.45 -10.95 7.29
CA GLU A 36 14.95 -11.60 8.53
C GLU A 36 13.98 -12.74 8.24
N PHE A 37 13.50 -12.88 7.00
CA PHE A 37 12.50 -13.86 6.61
C PHE A 37 13.10 -14.92 5.66
N PRO A 38 12.62 -16.18 5.72
CA PRO A 38 13.08 -17.22 4.82
C PRO A 38 12.82 -16.86 3.34
N ALA A 39 13.77 -17.17 2.46
CA ALA A 39 13.64 -16.93 1.02
C ALA A 39 12.39 -17.58 0.39
N ALA A 40 11.86 -18.66 0.98
CA ALA A 40 10.61 -19.29 0.54
C ALA A 40 9.36 -18.39 0.72
N ARG A 41 9.48 -17.27 1.45
CA ARG A 41 8.42 -16.26 1.60
C ARG A 41 8.57 -15.10 0.62
N HIS A 42 9.71 -14.98 -0.06
CA HIS A 42 9.98 -13.89 -0.99
C HIS A 42 9.20 -14.10 -2.28
N VAL A 43 8.46 -13.07 -2.71
CA VAL A 43 7.63 -13.11 -3.91
C VAL A 43 8.49 -12.83 -5.13
N ALA A 44 8.52 -13.77 -6.08
CA ALA A 44 9.21 -13.64 -7.36
C ALA A 44 10.68 -13.16 -7.25
N GLY A 45 11.40 -13.60 -6.21
CA GLY A 45 12.80 -13.21 -5.97
C GLY A 45 12.98 -11.76 -5.52
N THR A 46 11.93 -11.13 -5.00
CA THR A 46 11.94 -9.74 -4.52
C THR A 46 11.76 -9.69 -2.99
N PRO A 47 12.02 -8.54 -2.34
CA PRO A 47 11.86 -8.38 -0.90
C PRO A 47 10.44 -8.57 -0.35
N LEU A 48 9.41 -8.52 -1.22
CA LEU A 48 8.02 -8.64 -0.80
C LEU A 48 7.76 -10.04 -0.21
N LEU A 49 6.99 -10.11 0.87
CA LEU A 49 6.70 -11.35 1.58
C LEU A 49 5.28 -11.84 1.31
N ALA A 50 5.07 -13.14 1.14
CA ALA A 50 3.73 -13.72 1.10
C ALA A 50 3.69 -15.16 1.66
N PRO A 51 2.57 -15.57 2.28
CA PRO A 51 2.27 -16.98 2.48
C PRO A 51 1.84 -17.62 1.15
N GLU A 52 1.91 -18.95 1.08
CA GLU A 52 1.58 -19.69 -0.16
C GLU A 52 0.15 -19.41 -0.65
N THR A 53 -0.81 -19.32 0.26
CA THR A 53 -2.24 -19.06 -0.07
C THR A 53 -2.49 -17.70 -0.71
N TRP A 54 -1.49 -16.80 -0.74
CA TRP A 54 -1.61 -15.47 -1.36
C TRP A 54 -0.99 -15.41 -2.75
N LEU A 55 -0.34 -16.48 -3.22
CA LEU A 55 0.37 -16.51 -4.51
C LEU A 55 -0.30 -17.52 -5.44
N PRO A 56 -1.26 -17.09 -6.27
CA PRO A 56 -1.86 -17.97 -7.26
C PRO A 56 -0.84 -18.39 -8.32
N SER A 57 -0.93 -19.64 -8.79
CA SER A 57 -0.05 -20.14 -9.87
C SER A 57 -0.36 -19.54 -11.23
N THR A 58 -1.55 -18.97 -11.40
CA THR A 58 -2.03 -18.33 -12.62
C THR A 58 -2.74 -17.03 -12.29
N PRO A 59 -2.62 -15.98 -13.11
CA PRO A 59 -3.33 -14.73 -12.90
C PRO A 59 -4.84 -14.94 -12.79
N ILE A 60 -5.48 -14.31 -11.81
CA ILE A 60 -6.91 -14.41 -11.55
C ILE A 60 -7.58 -13.18 -12.16
N PRO A 61 -8.63 -13.31 -12.99
CA PRO A 61 -9.41 -12.15 -13.42
C PRO A 61 -9.90 -11.35 -12.20
N LEU A 62 -9.64 -10.04 -12.13
CA LEU A 62 -9.89 -9.25 -10.93
C LEU A 62 -11.35 -9.32 -10.45
N THR A 63 -12.29 -9.40 -11.40
CA THR A 63 -13.73 -9.50 -11.15
C THR A 63 -14.19 -10.88 -10.68
N SER A 64 -13.32 -11.89 -10.67
CA SER A 64 -13.62 -13.25 -10.20
C SER A 64 -13.26 -13.48 -8.73
N ILE A 65 -12.59 -12.53 -8.07
CA ILE A 65 -12.26 -12.62 -6.65
C ILE A 65 -13.51 -12.31 -5.83
N ALA A 66 -13.93 -13.27 -5.01
CA ALA A 66 -15.07 -13.09 -4.12
C ALA A 66 -14.70 -12.14 -2.96
N LEU A 67 -15.44 -11.04 -2.83
CA LEU A 67 -15.34 -10.16 -1.67
C LEU A 67 -16.41 -10.53 -0.64
N LYS A 68 -15.97 -10.77 0.60
CA LYS A 68 -16.85 -11.08 1.75
C LYS A 68 -16.70 -9.99 2.79
N PHE A 69 -17.79 -9.31 3.14
CA PHE A 69 -17.76 -8.26 4.15
C PHE A 69 -18.33 -8.75 5.48
N ASP A 70 -17.59 -8.51 6.55
CA ASP A 70 -17.95 -8.81 7.93
C ASP A 70 -17.78 -7.54 8.79
N PRO A 71 -18.79 -6.64 8.78
CA PRO A 71 -18.69 -5.32 9.40
C PRO A 71 -18.57 -5.36 10.93
N ASP A 72 -18.97 -6.48 11.55
CA ASP A 72 -19.01 -6.67 13.00
C ASP A 72 -17.83 -7.49 13.52
N ALA A 73 -16.90 -7.88 12.64
CA ALA A 73 -15.71 -8.63 13.01
C ALA A 73 -14.82 -7.85 13.99
N THR A 74 -14.75 -8.34 15.23
CA THR A 74 -13.83 -7.82 16.24
C THR A 74 -12.39 -8.25 15.95
N PHE A 75 -11.44 -7.34 16.15
CA PHE A 75 -10.02 -7.64 16.10
C PHE A 75 -9.43 -7.75 17.52
N THR A 76 -8.57 -8.74 17.73
CA THR A 76 -8.03 -9.08 19.07
C THR A 76 -6.51 -9.25 19.10
N GLY A 77 -5.81 -8.98 17.99
CA GLY A 77 -4.36 -9.04 17.92
C GLY A 77 -3.69 -7.75 18.40
N VAL A 78 -2.46 -7.51 17.94
CA VAL A 78 -1.63 -6.36 18.32
C VAL A 78 -2.05 -5.12 17.53
N THR A 79 -2.34 -4.04 18.24
CA THR A 79 -2.86 -2.77 17.70
C THR A 79 -1.84 -1.64 17.64
N GLY A 80 -0.68 -1.81 18.28
CA GLY A 80 0.32 -0.76 18.43
C GLY A 80 -0.04 0.28 19.50
N ARG A 81 -1.04 -0.04 20.33
CA ARG A 81 -1.52 0.79 21.46
C ARG A 81 -1.27 0.12 22.81
N GLU A 82 -0.74 -1.09 22.81
CA GLU A 82 -0.35 -1.82 24.01
C GLU A 82 0.73 -1.04 24.78
N THR A 83 0.82 -1.24 26.10
CA THR A 83 1.82 -0.56 26.95
C THR A 83 3.25 -0.67 26.42
N ALA A 84 3.64 -1.87 25.96
CA ALA A 84 4.94 -2.14 25.36
C ALA A 84 5.26 -1.30 24.11
N ALA A 85 4.24 -0.92 23.33
CA ALA A 85 4.41 -0.03 22.18
C ALA A 85 4.48 1.43 22.62
N ARG A 86 3.64 1.83 23.59
CA ARG A 86 3.57 3.22 24.11
C ARG A 86 4.85 3.65 24.82
N GLU A 87 5.45 2.79 25.63
CA GLU A 87 6.70 3.08 26.37
C GLU A 87 7.91 3.34 25.46
N GLN A 88 7.80 3.02 24.16
CA GLN A 88 8.85 3.30 23.17
C GLN A 88 8.64 4.62 22.42
N LEU A 89 7.48 5.27 22.57
CA LEU A 89 7.17 6.55 21.93
C LEU A 89 7.89 7.69 22.67
N PRO A 90 8.10 8.86 22.06
CA PRO A 90 8.71 9.99 22.76
C PRO A 90 7.77 10.56 23.82
N LEU A 91 8.31 11.41 24.69
CA LEU A 91 7.54 12.05 25.74
C LEU A 91 6.79 13.30 25.23
N ARG A 92 5.63 13.54 25.82
CA ARG A 92 4.83 14.76 25.72
C ARG A 92 5.37 15.84 26.67
N PRO A 93 4.92 17.11 26.53
CA PRO A 93 5.35 18.19 27.42
C PRO A 93 5.01 17.97 28.90
N ASP A 94 4.03 17.10 29.20
CA ASP A 94 3.64 16.73 30.56
C ASP A 94 4.44 15.54 31.13
N GLY A 95 5.40 15.00 30.38
CA GLY A 95 6.23 13.86 30.79
C GLY A 95 5.56 12.49 30.63
N THR A 96 4.42 12.41 29.93
CA THR A 96 3.79 11.13 29.57
C THR A 96 4.16 10.71 28.14
N HIS A 97 4.06 9.43 27.81
CA HIS A 97 4.22 8.97 26.43
C HIS A 97 2.97 9.26 25.58
N TYR A 98 3.13 9.32 24.26
CA TYR A 98 1.97 9.29 23.33
C TYR A 98 1.20 7.97 23.43
N ASP A 99 -0.08 7.98 23.07
CA ASP A 99 -0.91 6.77 23.15
C ASP A 99 -0.76 5.87 21.91
N SER A 100 -0.29 6.41 20.79
CA SER A 100 -0.01 5.65 19.59
C SER A 100 0.98 6.34 18.66
N TYR A 101 1.59 5.57 17.76
CA TYR A 101 2.55 6.11 16.79
C TYR A 101 1.90 7.13 15.83
N ALA A 102 0.65 6.90 15.41
CA ALA A 102 -0.11 7.85 14.60
C ALA A 102 -0.30 9.20 15.32
N GLU A 103 -0.58 9.19 16.62
CA GLU A 103 -0.67 10.41 17.40
C GLU A 103 0.68 11.14 17.49
N THR A 104 1.77 10.40 17.71
CA THR A 104 3.13 10.96 17.68
C THR A 104 3.42 11.63 16.34
N ILE A 105 3.06 11.00 15.23
CA ILE A 105 3.24 11.57 13.89
C ILE A 105 2.40 12.83 13.72
N ALA A 106 1.12 12.80 14.12
CA ALA A 106 0.23 13.95 14.01
C ALA A 106 0.73 15.19 14.78
N ASP A 107 1.32 14.98 15.97
CA ASP A 107 1.82 16.09 16.80
C ASP A 107 3.22 16.56 16.36
N LEU A 108 4.13 15.62 16.06
CA LEU A 108 5.55 15.94 15.89
C LEU A 108 5.99 16.08 14.43
N ALA A 109 5.34 15.39 13.50
CA ALA A 109 5.74 15.35 12.09
C ALA A 109 4.54 15.16 11.14
N PRO A 110 3.48 16.00 11.23
CA PRO A 110 2.27 15.80 10.46
C PRO A 110 2.53 15.96 8.95
N PRO A 111 2.14 14.96 8.13
CA PRO A 111 2.02 15.14 6.68
C PRO A 111 0.96 16.18 6.31
N ALA A 112 0.97 16.63 5.05
CA ALA A 112 -0.03 17.60 4.55
C ALA A 112 -1.47 17.08 4.62
N VAL A 113 -1.67 15.78 4.37
CA VAL A 113 -2.93 15.07 4.55
C VAL A 113 -2.66 13.87 5.46
N PHE A 114 -3.29 13.87 6.64
CA PHE A 114 -3.11 12.81 7.63
C PHE A 114 -4.39 12.64 8.45
N GLU A 115 -5.33 11.92 7.87
CA GLU A 115 -6.68 11.72 8.39
C GLU A 115 -6.92 10.22 8.65
N ASP A 116 -7.56 9.90 9.76
CA ASP A 116 -7.93 8.53 10.08
C ASP A 116 -9.21 8.10 9.34
N ARG A 117 -9.06 7.78 8.06
CA ARG A 117 -10.18 7.38 7.19
C ARG A 117 -10.58 5.93 7.40
N PRO A 118 -11.87 5.57 7.22
CA PRO A 118 -12.30 4.17 7.23
C PRO A 118 -11.59 3.35 6.14
N THR A 119 -11.28 2.09 6.42
CA THR A 119 -10.70 1.14 5.45
C THR A 119 -11.46 -0.18 5.48
N TYR A 120 -11.28 -1.01 4.44
CA TYR A 120 -11.68 -2.41 4.48
C TYR A 120 -10.49 -3.25 4.98
N ARG A 121 -10.52 -3.62 6.26
CA ARG A 121 -9.46 -4.38 6.93
C ARG A 121 -9.51 -5.85 6.52
N LEU A 122 -8.40 -6.40 6.05
CA LEU A 122 -8.27 -7.83 5.75
C LEU A 122 -8.45 -8.68 7.01
N ILE A 123 -9.31 -9.70 6.91
CA ILE A 123 -9.51 -10.74 7.93
C ILE A 123 -8.89 -12.05 7.46
N ALA A 124 -9.10 -12.41 6.20
CA ALA A 124 -8.58 -13.63 5.60
C ALA A 124 -8.52 -13.50 4.08
N ALA A 125 -7.54 -14.16 3.47
CA ALA A 125 -7.43 -14.28 2.02
C ALA A 125 -6.93 -15.68 1.64
N ASP A 126 -7.51 -16.22 0.57
CA ASP A 126 -6.99 -17.36 -0.17
C ASP A 126 -7.18 -17.06 -1.65
N LEU A 127 -6.07 -16.95 -2.37
CA LEU A 127 -6.03 -16.72 -3.81
C LEU A 127 -5.70 -18.00 -4.58
N THR A 128 -5.39 -19.09 -3.89
CA THR A 128 -4.96 -20.37 -4.49
C THR A 128 -6.09 -21.39 -4.62
N GLY A 129 -7.15 -21.23 -3.83
CA GLY A 129 -8.32 -22.10 -3.86
C GLY A 129 -9.14 -21.99 -5.15
N PRO A 130 -10.09 -22.92 -5.38
CA PRO A 130 -10.98 -22.90 -6.55
C PRO A 130 -11.93 -21.69 -6.57
N GLU A 131 -12.15 -21.06 -5.41
CA GLU A 131 -12.91 -19.81 -5.25
C GLU A 131 -12.02 -18.77 -4.55
N PRO A 132 -11.17 -18.05 -5.28
CA PRO A 132 -10.32 -17.00 -4.71
C PRO A 132 -11.15 -15.94 -3.97
N PHE A 133 -10.74 -15.57 -2.76
CA PHE A 133 -11.51 -14.63 -1.96
C PHE A 133 -10.66 -13.71 -1.08
N LEU A 134 -11.25 -12.56 -0.76
CA LEU A 134 -10.84 -11.67 0.31
C LEU A 134 -12.02 -11.51 1.29
N ARG A 135 -11.80 -11.82 2.57
CA ARG A 135 -12.74 -11.50 3.65
C ARG A 135 -12.24 -10.27 4.36
N LEU A 136 -13.08 -9.24 4.45
CA LEU A 136 -12.75 -7.95 5.00
C LEU A 136 -13.76 -7.54 6.07
N GLY A 137 -13.34 -6.72 7.02
CA GLY A 137 -14.20 -6.04 7.98
C GLY A 137 -13.86 -4.55 8.02
N ARG A 138 -14.37 -3.84 9.02
CA ARG A 138 -14.04 -2.42 9.22
C ARG A 138 -12.65 -2.26 9.84
N GLY A 139 -11.90 -1.28 9.34
CA GLY A 139 -10.66 -0.78 9.93
C GLY A 139 -10.53 0.72 9.73
N THR A 140 -9.38 1.26 10.11
CA THR A 140 -9.06 2.68 9.87
C THR A 140 -7.64 2.83 9.33
N TYR A 141 -7.34 3.96 8.68
CA TYR A 141 -6.03 4.22 8.11
C TYR A 141 -4.91 4.16 9.17
N PHE A 142 -5.17 4.69 10.38
CA PHE A 142 -4.19 4.71 11.46
C PHE A 142 -3.87 3.34 12.03
N ASP A 143 -4.66 2.31 11.77
CA ASP A 143 -4.30 0.93 12.09
C ASP A 143 -2.92 0.57 11.48
N SER A 144 -2.73 0.86 10.19
CA SER A 144 -1.45 0.61 9.50
C SER A 144 -0.30 1.49 10.01
N ILE A 145 -0.60 2.70 10.48
CA ILE A 145 0.43 3.60 11.03
C ILE A 145 0.89 3.10 12.41
N ASN A 146 -0.05 2.70 13.25
CA ASN A 146 0.22 2.26 14.63
C ASN A 146 0.92 0.90 14.67
N THR A 147 0.72 0.02 13.70
CA THR A 147 1.46 -1.24 13.63
C THR A 147 2.62 -1.19 12.66
N GLY A 148 2.38 -0.80 11.40
CA GLY A 148 3.31 -0.96 10.30
C GLY A 148 4.45 0.06 10.31
N GLU A 149 4.11 1.35 10.25
CA GLU A 149 5.13 2.41 10.29
C GLU A 149 5.85 2.45 11.66
N ALA A 150 5.15 2.11 12.75
CA ALA A 150 5.76 1.89 14.06
C ALA A 150 6.78 0.72 14.06
N SER A 151 6.46 -0.40 13.40
CA SER A 151 7.40 -1.53 13.25
C SER A 151 8.63 -1.16 12.40
N ALA A 152 8.44 -0.32 11.38
CA ALA A 152 9.56 0.22 10.60
C ALA A 152 10.45 1.13 11.44
N HIS A 153 9.85 1.91 12.35
CA HIS A 153 10.58 2.74 13.30
C HIS A 153 11.40 1.89 14.28
N GLU A 154 10.80 0.87 14.90
CA GLU A 154 11.50 -0.06 15.80
C GLU A 154 12.68 -0.75 15.08
N PHE A 155 12.44 -1.26 13.87
CA PHE A 155 13.50 -1.88 13.07
C PHE A 155 14.65 -0.91 12.81
N THR A 156 14.33 0.34 12.45
CA THR A 156 15.34 1.39 12.22
C THR A 156 16.10 1.73 13.49
N ALA A 157 15.41 1.85 14.63
CA ALA A 157 16.02 2.10 15.92
C ALA A 157 17.02 0.99 16.27
N GLN A 158 16.68 -0.27 16.01
CA GLN A 158 17.56 -1.42 16.22
C GLN A 158 18.81 -1.38 15.31
N ARG A 159 18.68 -0.92 14.07
CA ARG A 159 19.84 -0.75 13.15
C ARG A 159 20.78 0.34 13.62
N LEU A 160 20.26 1.41 14.24
CA LEU A 160 21.07 2.49 14.79
C LEU A 160 21.65 2.16 16.18
N ASN A 161 20.95 1.34 16.95
CA ASN A 161 21.34 0.88 18.26
C ASN A 161 20.90 -0.59 18.45
N PRO A 162 21.81 -1.58 18.42
CA PRO A 162 21.47 -3.00 18.56
C PRO A 162 20.72 -3.38 19.85
N ASN A 163 20.76 -2.52 20.88
CA ASN A 163 20.05 -2.73 22.15
C ASN A 163 18.64 -2.09 22.17
N ALA A 164 18.21 -1.42 21.10
CA ALA A 164 16.87 -0.85 21.03
C ALA A 164 15.81 -1.95 21.06
N ALA A 165 14.65 -1.63 21.65
CA ALA A 165 13.53 -2.55 21.75
C ALA A 165 12.88 -2.80 20.38
N THR A 166 12.39 -4.02 20.18
CA THR A 166 11.63 -4.45 18.98
C THR A 166 10.34 -5.18 19.39
N GLN A 167 9.73 -4.75 20.50
CA GLN A 167 8.65 -5.49 21.14
C GLN A 167 7.40 -5.53 20.28
N LEU A 168 7.06 -4.45 19.57
CA LEU A 168 5.90 -4.42 18.68
C LEU A 168 6.11 -5.39 17.52
N ARG A 169 7.25 -5.27 16.83
CA ARG A 169 7.57 -6.09 15.66
C ARG A 169 7.66 -7.58 16.04
N THR A 170 8.25 -7.89 17.18
CA THR A 170 8.31 -9.26 17.74
C THR A 170 6.93 -9.79 18.11
N SER A 171 6.06 -8.95 18.69
CA SER A 171 4.70 -9.35 19.09
C SER A 171 3.79 -9.60 17.89
N ILE A 172 3.97 -8.87 16.79
CA ILE A 172 3.26 -9.10 15.53
C ILE A 172 3.71 -10.43 14.90
N GLY A 173 5.01 -10.75 14.96
CA GLY A 173 5.54 -11.99 14.39
C GLY A 173 5.39 -12.03 12.86
N ALA A 174 4.63 -12.99 12.34
CA ALA A 174 4.41 -13.14 10.90
C ALA A 174 3.54 -11.98 10.34
N PRO A 175 4.09 -11.05 9.55
CA PRO A 175 3.38 -9.82 9.21
C PRO A 175 2.28 -10.01 8.17
N TRP A 176 2.25 -11.17 7.51
CA TRP A 176 1.19 -11.60 6.60
C TRP A 176 0.04 -12.35 7.28
N ASN A 177 0.06 -12.53 8.61
CA ASN A 177 -1.07 -13.11 9.34
C ASN A 177 -2.03 -12.00 9.79
N PRO A 178 -3.24 -11.86 9.18
CA PRO A 178 -4.16 -10.78 9.53
C PRO A 178 -4.78 -10.93 10.93
N ALA A 179 -4.61 -12.07 11.59
CA ALA A 179 -5.00 -12.26 12.98
C ALA A 179 -4.04 -11.58 13.97
N ASN A 180 -2.79 -11.31 13.57
CA ASN A 180 -1.76 -10.78 14.46
C ASN A 180 -1.77 -9.26 14.55
N ARG A 181 -2.23 -8.58 13.50
CA ARG A 181 -2.32 -7.11 13.41
C ARG A 181 -3.49 -6.71 12.50
N PRO A 182 -4.08 -5.51 12.69
CA PRO A 182 -4.93 -4.94 11.66
C PRO A 182 -4.17 -4.83 10.34
N THR A 183 -4.82 -5.21 9.25
CA THR A 183 -4.17 -5.27 7.93
C THR A 183 -5.02 -4.51 6.93
N ASN A 184 -4.66 -3.25 6.64
CA ASN A 184 -5.20 -2.53 5.50
C ASN A 184 -4.55 -3.03 4.22
N ILE A 185 -5.29 -3.02 3.12
CA ILE A 185 -4.82 -3.43 1.81
C ILE A 185 -4.71 -2.19 0.93
N ALA A 186 -3.58 -2.01 0.25
CA ALA A 186 -3.48 -1.19 -0.95
C ALA A 186 -3.73 -2.04 -2.19
N ILE A 187 -4.28 -1.47 -3.25
CA ILE A 187 -4.36 -2.11 -4.57
C ILE A 187 -3.31 -1.45 -5.46
N SER A 188 -2.17 -2.12 -5.62
CA SER A 188 -1.07 -1.65 -6.47
C SER A 188 -1.22 -2.24 -7.86
N THR A 189 -1.44 -1.37 -8.86
CA THR A 189 -1.69 -1.78 -10.23
C THR A 189 -0.55 -1.42 -11.17
N LEU A 190 -0.04 -2.40 -11.91
CA LEU A 190 0.83 -2.16 -13.05
C LEU A 190 -0.05 -1.89 -14.27
N THR A 191 -0.06 -0.63 -14.71
CA THR A 191 -0.75 -0.25 -15.95
C THR A 191 0.17 -0.47 -17.14
N ILE A 192 -0.28 -1.27 -18.11
CA ILE A 192 0.42 -1.61 -19.35
C ILE A 192 -0.39 -1.07 -20.54
N ARG A 193 0.26 -0.30 -21.39
CA ARG A 193 -0.23 0.01 -22.74
C ARG A 193 0.24 -1.09 -23.68
N ARG A 194 -0.69 -1.96 -24.06
CA ARG A 194 -0.45 -3.11 -24.93
C ARG A 194 -0.41 -2.70 -26.39
N ASP A 195 0.72 -3.00 -27.01
CA ASP A 195 0.99 -2.78 -28.43
C ASP A 195 2.11 -3.73 -28.91
N VAL A 196 2.51 -3.63 -30.17
CA VAL A 196 3.73 -4.31 -30.69
C VAL A 196 4.96 -3.98 -29.85
N ASP A 197 5.05 -2.73 -29.40
CA ASP A 197 6.06 -2.21 -28.48
C ASP A 197 5.37 -1.81 -27.16
N SER A 198 4.93 -2.82 -26.39
CA SER A 198 4.20 -2.59 -25.15
C SER A 198 5.03 -1.80 -24.13
N THR A 199 4.37 -0.87 -23.42
CA THR A 199 5.00 -0.04 -22.39
C THR A 199 4.24 -0.11 -21.07
N PHE A 200 4.92 0.21 -19.98
CA PHE A 200 4.33 0.31 -18.66
C PHE A 200 4.71 1.62 -17.98
N TYR A 201 3.97 1.94 -16.92
CA TYR A 201 4.10 3.20 -16.20
C TYR A 201 4.53 2.97 -14.76
N LEU A 202 5.35 3.89 -14.27
CA LEU A 202 5.80 3.94 -12.90
C LEU A 202 5.64 5.36 -12.37
N HIS A 203 5.42 5.45 -11.08
CA HIS A 203 5.39 6.69 -10.33
C HIS A 203 6.60 6.74 -9.39
N TRP A 204 7.33 7.86 -9.38
CA TRP A 204 8.32 8.13 -8.34
C TRP A 204 7.68 8.99 -7.25
N ARG A 205 7.60 8.45 -6.04
CA ARG A 205 6.94 9.08 -4.89
C ARG A 205 7.88 10.11 -4.27
N ASP A 206 7.44 11.37 -4.19
CA ASP A 206 8.25 12.45 -3.64
C ASP A 206 8.28 12.36 -2.09
N PRO A 207 9.45 12.14 -1.47
CA PRO A 207 9.56 12.01 -0.02
C PRO A 207 9.14 13.28 0.74
N ALA A 208 9.05 14.44 0.09
CA ALA A 208 8.52 15.65 0.70
C ALA A 208 6.99 15.71 0.72
N LYS A 209 6.31 14.88 -0.08
CA LYS A 209 4.85 14.94 -0.27
C LYS A 209 4.09 13.73 0.29
N VAL A 210 4.73 12.56 0.35
CA VAL A 210 4.06 11.31 0.76
C VAL A 210 4.43 10.87 2.18
N GLY A 211 3.42 10.41 2.93
CA GLY A 211 3.60 9.84 4.27
C GLY A 211 4.17 8.42 4.28
N HIS A 212 4.12 7.71 3.15
CA HIS A 212 4.57 6.34 2.99
C HIS A 212 5.30 6.12 1.64
N ALA A 213 6.34 5.28 1.66
CA ALA A 213 7.15 4.90 0.49
C ALA A 213 7.82 6.07 -0.29
N GLY A 214 8.07 7.20 0.37
CA GLY A 214 8.78 8.34 -0.23
C GLY A 214 10.19 8.00 -0.71
N GLY A 215 10.58 8.54 -1.87
CA GLY A 215 11.88 8.31 -2.51
C GLY A 215 11.94 7.02 -3.35
N LEU A 216 10.86 6.25 -3.40
CA LEU A 216 10.78 4.97 -4.11
C LEU A 216 10.03 5.10 -5.43
N TYR A 217 10.38 4.23 -6.38
CA TYR A 217 9.53 3.93 -7.52
C TYR A 217 8.43 2.96 -7.11
N GLN A 218 7.24 3.17 -7.64
CA GLN A 218 6.10 2.29 -7.44
C GLN A 218 5.32 2.19 -8.76
N VAL A 219 4.58 1.10 -8.93
CA VAL A 219 3.61 0.98 -10.02
C VAL A 219 2.49 2.01 -9.87
N VAL A 220 1.76 2.25 -10.95
CA VAL A 220 0.72 3.28 -10.99
C VAL A 220 -0.54 2.75 -11.66
N PRO A 221 -1.72 2.91 -11.02
CA PRO A 221 -1.92 3.57 -9.73
C PRO A 221 -1.67 2.66 -8.51
N SER A 222 -1.65 3.25 -7.31
CA SER A 222 -1.59 2.50 -6.05
C SER A 222 -2.29 3.23 -4.90
N GLY A 223 -3.46 2.75 -4.48
CA GLY A 223 -4.24 3.37 -3.41
C GLY A 223 -4.79 2.40 -2.37
N ILE A 224 -5.19 2.92 -1.21
CA ILE A 224 -5.77 2.11 -0.13
C ILE A 224 -7.17 1.65 -0.52
N PHE A 225 -7.50 0.38 -0.27
CA PHE A 225 -8.83 -0.14 -0.46
C PHE A 225 -9.77 0.37 0.65
N GLN A 226 -10.47 1.45 0.34
CA GLN A 226 -11.32 2.19 1.27
C GLN A 226 -12.56 2.78 0.59
N PRO A 227 -13.62 3.08 1.37
CA PRO A 227 -14.72 3.94 0.92
C PRO A 227 -14.22 5.32 0.49
N SER A 228 -14.89 5.94 -0.48
CA SER A 228 -14.56 7.29 -0.97
C SER A 228 -14.80 8.39 0.07
N ALA A 229 -15.73 8.19 1.01
CA ALA A 229 -15.90 9.03 2.19
C ALA A 229 -16.60 8.25 3.33
N ALA A 230 -16.65 8.84 4.53
CA ALA A 230 -17.11 8.16 5.75
C ALA A 230 -18.61 7.78 5.80
N ALA A 231 -19.45 8.33 4.92
CA ALA A 231 -20.87 8.03 4.93
C ALA A 231 -21.17 6.56 4.56
N SER A 232 -22.18 5.96 5.20
CA SER A 232 -22.49 4.53 5.07
C SER A 232 -22.86 4.09 3.65
N TRP A 233 -23.38 4.99 2.81
CA TRP A 233 -23.67 4.68 1.41
C TRP A 233 -22.39 4.42 0.60
N ASN A 234 -21.27 5.02 0.97
CA ASN A 234 -19.97 4.77 0.32
C ASN A 234 -19.40 3.40 0.71
N GLU A 235 -19.63 2.96 1.96
CA GLU A 235 -19.15 1.65 2.44
C GLU A 235 -19.64 0.50 1.57
N GLN A 236 -20.90 0.53 1.14
CA GLN A 236 -21.41 -0.51 0.24
C GLN A 236 -21.06 -0.24 -1.23
N ASN A 237 -21.14 1.03 -1.66
CA ASN A 237 -20.92 1.41 -3.06
C ASN A 237 -19.47 1.19 -3.51
N ASP A 238 -18.51 1.40 -2.61
CA ASP A 238 -17.08 1.32 -2.91
C ASP A 238 -16.44 0.00 -2.44
N PHE A 239 -17.22 -0.96 -1.93
CA PHE A 239 -16.74 -2.31 -1.61
C PHE A 239 -16.56 -3.15 -2.88
N SER A 240 -15.70 -2.68 -3.77
CA SER A 240 -15.44 -3.24 -5.10
C SER A 240 -13.99 -2.93 -5.50
N LEU A 241 -13.20 -3.97 -5.78
CA LEU A 241 -11.83 -3.82 -6.27
C LEU A 241 -11.79 -3.02 -7.58
N TRP A 242 -12.81 -3.21 -8.43
CA TRP A 242 -12.91 -2.51 -9.71
C TRP A 242 -13.23 -1.03 -9.53
N HIS A 243 -14.12 -0.68 -8.61
CA HIS A 243 -14.44 0.72 -8.30
C HIS A 243 -13.22 1.45 -7.72
N ASN A 244 -12.49 0.81 -6.81
CA ASN A 244 -11.25 1.36 -6.27
C ASN A 244 -10.23 1.61 -7.40
N LEU A 245 -9.92 0.59 -8.20
CA LEU A 245 -9.01 0.74 -9.35
C LEU A 245 -9.45 1.86 -10.31
N THR A 246 -10.75 1.97 -10.57
CA THR A 246 -11.30 3.01 -11.46
C THR A 246 -11.04 4.42 -10.92
N ARG A 247 -11.27 4.65 -9.63
CA ARG A 247 -10.98 5.94 -8.99
C ARG A 247 -9.49 6.28 -9.06
N GLU A 248 -8.65 5.33 -8.66
CA GLU A 248 -7.20 5.52 -8.62
C GLU A 248 -6.61 5.79 -10.03
N LEU A 249 -7.12 5.12 -11.07
CA LEU A 249 -6.74 5.43 -12.47
C LEU A 249 -7.18 6.83 -12.89
N ALA A 250 -8.40 7.22 -12.52
CA ALA A 250 -8.93 8.53 -12.87
C ALA A 250 -8.10 9.64 -12.22
N GLU A 251 -7.74 9.47 -10.95
CA GLU A 251 -6.97 10.43 -10.16
C GLU A 251 -5.51 10.50 -10.63
N GLU A 252 -4.83 9.35 -10.74
CA GLU A 252 -3.39 9.33 -11.00
C GLU A 252 -3.00 9.43 -12.48
N LEU A 253 -3.82 8.92 -13.41
CA LEU A 253 -3.49 8.88 -14.85
C LEU A 253 -4.39 9.76 -15.72
N ALA A 254 -5.67 9.95 -15.34
CA ALA A 254 -6.58 10.85 -16.06
C ALA A 254 -6.66 12.26 -15.47
N ALA A 255 -5.95 12.52 -14.36
CA ALA A 255 -5.92 13.80 -13.66
C ALA A 255 -7.31 14.33 -13.24
N HIS A 256 -8.24 13.42 -12.94
CA HIS A 256 -9.53 13.77 -12.36
C HIS A 256 -9.37 14.18 -10.89
N PRO A 257 -10.26 15.02 -10.34
CA PRO A 257 -10.27 15.33 -8.92
C PRO A 257 -10.64 14.11 -8.06
N GLU A 258 -10.09 14.06 -6.84
CA GLU A 258 -10.42 13.03 -5.84
C GLU A 258 -11.78 13.29 -5.13
N ASP A 259 -12.36 14.48 -5.29
CA ASP A 259 -13.68 14.81 -4.74
C ASP A 259 -14.80 14.43 -5.72
N TYR A 260 -15.47 13.33 -5.42
CA TYR A 260 -16.62 12.83 -6.19
C TYR A 260 -17.97 13.30 -5.63
N GLY A 261 -17.99 14.22 -4.66
CA GLY A 261 -19.22 14.61 -3.95
C GLY A 261 -19.71 13.53 -2.97
N SER A 262 -18.84 12.59 -2.56
CA SER A 262 -19.17 11.43 -1.72
C SER A 262 -19.74 11.76 -0.34
N ALA A 263 -19.65 13.03 0.08
CA ALA A 263 -20.27 13.55 1.29
C ALA A 263 -21.80 13.70 1.19
N THR A 264 -22.38 13.76 -0.02
CA THR A 264 -23.82 14.01 -0.21
C THR A 264 -24.55 12.90 -0.97
N ALA A 265 -23.84 12.09 -1.76
CA ALA A 265 -24.39 10.96 -2.51
C ALA A 265 -23.31 9.91 -2.79
N PRO A 266 -23.65 8.64 -3.10
CA PRO A 266 -22.69 7.67 -3.59
C PRO A 266 -22.19 8.05 -4.99
N ILE A 267 -20.96 7.63 -5.32
CA ILE A 267 -20.38 7.82 -6.65
C ILE A 267 -21.23 7.04 -7.69
N PRO A 268 -21.77 7.71 -8.73
CA PRO A 268 -22.61 7.06 -9.73
C PRO A 268 -21.74 6.40 -10.82
N TYR A 269 -21.04 5.30 -10.48
CA TYR A 269 -20.11 4.64 -11.41
C TYR A 269 -20.74 4.25 -12.76
N ALA A 270 -22.04 3.95 -12.79
CA ALA A 270 -22.78 3.60 -14.00
C ALA A 270 -23.08 4.81 -14.92
N ASP A 271 -23.03 6.03 -14.39
CA ASP A 271 -23.28 7.27 -15.14
C ASP A 271 -21.99 8.10 -15.31
N TRP A 272 -20.88 7.68 -14.68
CA TRP A 272 -19.59 8.36 -14.76
C TRP A 272 -18.84 7.95 -16.04
N PRO A 273 -18.65 8.84 -17.03
CA PRO A 273 -18.18 8.45 -18.37
C PRO A 273 -16.84 7.70 -18.41
N PHE A 274 -15.89 8.05 -17.53
CA PHE A 274 -14.62 7.35 -17.43
C PHE A 274 -14.79 5.92 -16.92
N ALA A 275 -15.60 5.73 -15.88
CA ALA A 275 -15.88 4.42 -15.30
C ALA A 275 -16.64 3.52 -16.29
N THR A 276 -17.63 4.07 -17.00
CA THR A 276 -18.38 3.32 -18.01
C THR A 276 -17.46 2.89 -19.15
N GLN A 277 -16.64 3.79 -19.68
CA GLN A 277 -15.73 3.47 -20.79
C GLN A 277 -14.68 2.42 -20.41
N LEU A 278 -14.11 2.52 -19.21
CA LEU A 278 -13.16 1.53 -18.70
C LEU A 278 -13.84 0.16 -18.48
N THR A 279 -15.07 0.15 -17.97
CA THR A 279 -15.86 -1.07 -17.76
C THR A 279 -16.26 -1.73 -19.09
N ASP A 280 -16.67 -0.94 -20.08
CA ASP A 280 -16.98 -1.43 -21.42
C ASP A 280 -15.76 -2.06 -22.08
N ALA A 281 -14.57 -1.45 -21.92
CA ALA A 281 -13.31 -2.02 -22.40
C ALA A 281 -12.97 -3.36 -21.73
N LEU A 282 -13.24 -3.49 -20.42
CA LEU A 282 -13.06 -4.76 -19.69
C LEU A 282 -13.99 -5.84 -20.24
N GLN A 283 -15.26 -5.50 -20.47
CA GLN A 283 -16.26 -6.43 -21.04
C GLN A 283 -15.93 -6.83 -22.48
N ALA A 284 -15.39 -5.91 -23.28
CA ALA A 284 -14.96 -6.15 -24.65
C ALA A 284 -13.63 -6.92 -24.75
N GLY A 285 -12.89 -7.08 -23.64
CA GLY A 285 -11.59 -7.75 -23.59
C GLY A 285 -10.41 -6.93 -24.15
N THR A 286 -10.64 -5.65 -24.44
CA THR A 286 -9.62 -4.66 -24.83
C THR A 286 -8.95 -4.04 -23.60
N ALA A 287 -9.56 -4.17 -22.43
CA ALA A 287 -8.92 -4.06 -21.12
C ALA A 287 -8.89 -5.44 -20.44
N ARG A 288 -7.80 -5.75 -19.73
CA ARG A 288 -7.63 -6.99 -18.97
C ARG A 288 -7.06 -6.68 -17.60
N ALA A 289 -7.87 -6.91 -16.56
CA ALA A 289 -7.47 -6.72 -15.17
C ALA A 289 -7.28 -8.07 -14.48
N HIS A 290 -6.08 -8.31 -13.96
CA HIS A 290 -5.74 -9.54 -13.24
C HIS A 290 -5.18 -9.24 -11.86
N CYS A 291 -5.45 -10.09 -10.89
CA CYS A 291 -4.70 -10.21 -9.65
C CYS A 291 -3.64 -11.30 -9.81
N VAL A 292 -2.40 -10.99 -9.44
CA VAL A 292 -1.26 -11.93 -9.49
C VAL A 292 -0.73 -12.28 -8.09
N GLY A 293 -1.32 -11.71 -7.04
CA GLY A 293 -1.05 -12.11 -5.67
C GLY A 293 -1.42 -11.05 -4.64
N LEU A 294 -1.06 -11.34 -3.40
CA LEU A 294 -1.10 -10.42 -2.27
C LEU A 294 0.25 -10.54 -1.56
N GLY A 295 0.80 -9.44 -1.07
CA GLY A 295 2.07 -9.47 -0.36
C GLY A 295 2.21 -8.39 0.68
N VAL A 296 3.24 -8.51 1.52
CA VAL A 296 3.54 -7.62 2.63
C VAL A 296 4.95 -7.09 2.52
N ASP A 297 5.11 -5.78 2.62
CA ASP A 297 6.41 -5.13 2.73
C ASP A 297 7.08 -5.53 4.06
N PRO A 298 8.32 -6.04 4.04
CA PRO A 298 8.99 -6.60 5.21
C PRO A 298 9.31 -5.57 6.30
N LEU A 299 9.46 -4.29 5.93
CA LEU A 299 9.84 -3.21 6.84
C LEU A 299 8.61 -2.57 7.48
N THR A 300 7.66 -2.15 6.64
CA THR A 300 6.51 -1.34 7.03
C THR A 300 5.24 -2.13 7.24
N PHE A 301 5.24 -3.41 6.87
CA PHE A 301 4.05 -4.26 6.86
C PHE A 301 2.88 -3.71 6.03
N ALA A 302 3.13 -2.77 5.11
CA ALA A 302 2.18 -2.41 4.07
C ALA A 302 1.80 -3.67 3.29
N THR A 303 0.50 -3.85 3.05
CA THR A 303 -0.03 -5.05 2.40
C THR A 303 -0.69 -4.65 1.10
N ASP A 304 -0.30 -5.27 0.00
CA ASP A 304 -0.63 -4.83 -1.34
C ASP A 304 -1.23 -6.00 -2.13
N LEU A 305 -2.47 -5.82 -2.59
CA LEU A 305 -3.06 -6.65 -3.63
C LEU A 305 -2.38 -6.28 -4.95
N LEU A 306 -1.74 -7.26 -5.56
CA LEU A 306 -0.88 -7.09 -6.73
C LEU A 306 -1.74 -7.27 -7.99
N THR A 307 -1.99 -6.18 -8.71
CA THR A 307 -2.89 -6.18 -9.88
C THR A 307 -2.19 -5.72 -11.15
N VAL A 308 -2.56 -6.28 -12.30
CA VAL A 308 -2.08 -5.84 -13.61
C VAL A 308 -3.27 -5.43 -14.46
N LEU A 309 -3.22 -4.22 -15.02
CA LEU A 309 -4.18 -3.73 -16.00
C LEU A 309 -3.47 -3.56 -17.35
N SER A 310 -3.74 -4.46 -18.28
CA SER A 310 -3.31 -4.33 -19.68
C SER A 310 -4.43 -3.74 -20.52
N LEU A 311 -4.12 -2.67 -21.24
CA LEU A 311 -5.05 -1.92 -22.09
C LEU A 311 -4.52 -1.91 -23.52
N ASP A 312 -5.35 -2.27 -24.49
CA ASP A 312 -5.01 -2.04 -25.90
C ASP A 312 -4.67 -0.56 -26.13
N ALA A 313 -3.62 -0.33 -26.92
CA ALA A 313 -3.12 0.98 -27.30
C ALA A 313 -4.24 2.02 -27.56
N THR A 314 -5.23 1.67 -28.39
CA THR A 314 -6.34 2.58 -28.72
C THR A 314 -7.19 2.96 -27.49
N ILE A 315 -7.48 1.99 -26.62
CA ILE A 315 -8.26 2.26 -25.40
C ILE A 315 -7.43 3.06 -24.41
N PHE A 316 -6.16 2.71 -24.23
CA PHE A 316 -5.24 3.46 -23.37
C PHE A 316 -5.18 4.93 -23.80
N ASP A 317 -4.92 5.19 -25.09
CA ASP A 317 -4.76 6.55 -25.62
C ASP A 317 -6.08 7.35 -25.56
N THR A 318 -7.23 6.66 -25.56
CA THR A 318 -8.55 7.29 -25.40
C THR A 318 -8.85 7.65 -23.95
N LEU A 319 -8.53 6.76 -23.01
CA LEU A 319 -8.75 6.98 -21.57
C LEU A 319 -7.77 8.00 -21.00
N PHE A 320 -6.53 8.02 -21.52
CA PHE A 320 -5.44 8.84 -21.02
C PHE A 320 -4.80 9.70 -22.13
N PRO A 321 -5.58 10.62 -22.74
CA PRO A 321 -5.08 11.45 -23.84
C PRO A 321 -3.91 12.36 -23.41
N HIS A 322 -3.86 12.71 -22.12
CA HIS A 322 -2.86 13.56 -21.51
C HIS A 322 -2.44 13.01 -20.15
N LEU A 323 -1.37 12.22 -20.12
CA LEU A 323 -0.80 11.74 -18.87
C LEU A 323 -0.18 12.89 -18.08
N PRO A 324 -0.45 13.00 -16.77
CA PRO A 324 0.19 14.01 -15.93
C PRO A 324 1.68 13.72 -15.81
N THR A 325 2.53 14.75 -15.83
CA THR A 325 3.97 14.61 -15.55
C THR A 325 4.26 14.60 -14.05
N THR A 326 3.41 15.25 -13.26
CA THR A 326 3.46 15.30 -11.80
C THR A 326 2.06 15.25 -11.20
N ASN A 327 1.90 14.64 -10.04
CA ASN A 327 0.68 14.65 -9.24
C ASN A 327 1.01 15.13 -7.80
N PRO A 328 0.01 15.22 -6.89
CA PRO A 328 0.26 15.59 -5.49
C PRO A 328 1.23 14.66 -4.75
N GLU A 329 1.43 13.42 -5.21
CA GLU A 329 2.29 12.43 -4.58
C GLU A 329 3.71 12.36 -5.17
N GLY A 330 3.95 12.87 -6.38
CA GLY A 330 5.25 12.73 -7.04
C GLY A 330 5.26 13.04 -8.54
N ARG A 331 6.07 12.27 -9.29
CA ARG A 331 6.21 12.41 -10.75
C ARG A 331 5.94 11.09 -11.46
N LEU A 332 5.11 11.13 -12.49
CA LEU A 332 4.94 10.01 -13.40
C LEU A 332 6.17 9.93 -14.31
N LEU A 333 6.73 8.74 -14.47
CA LEU A 333 7.85 8.53 -15.38
C LEU A 333 7.37 8.55 -16.83
N THR A 334 8.30 8.80 -17.75
CA THR A 334 8.05 8.50 -19.16
C THR A 334 7.75 7.01 -19.32
N PRO A 335 6.95 6.61 -20.34
CA PRO A 335 6.64 5.20 -20.57
C PRO A 335 7.92 4.36 -20.63
N GLN A 336 7.91 3.22 -19.94
CA GLN A 336 9.02 2.28 -19.89
C GLN A 336 8.73 1.09 -20.81
N PRO A 337 9.69 0.63 -21.63
CA PRO A 337 9.48 -0.57 -22.45
C PRO A 337 9.21 -1.80 -21.58
N PHE A 338 8.16 -2.57 -21.89
CA PHE A 338 7.87 -3.83 -21.21
C PHE A 338 8.83 -4.91 -21.71
N THR A 339 10.06 -4.92 -21.18
CA THR A 339 11.11 -5.87 -21.54
C THR A 339 11.74 -6.48 -20.29
N PRO A 340 12.30 -7.71 -20.37
CA PRO A 340 13.03 -8.30 -19.25
C PRO A 340 14.16 -7.41 -18.72
N GLU A 341 14.89 -6.73 -19.60
CA GLU A 341 15.99 -5.85 -19.22
C GLU A 341 15.53 -4.65 -18.40
N THR A 342 14.49 -3.95 -18.87
CA THR A 342 13.92 -2.80 -18.16
C THR A 342 13.32 -3.22 -16.82
N ILE A 343 12.55 -4.31 -16.80
CA ILE A 343 11.93 -4.84 -15.57
C ILE A 343 12.99 -5.23 -14.54
N ASN A 344 14.04 -5.96 -14.93
CA ASN A 344 15.12 -6.33 -14.02
C ASN A 344 15.88 -5.11 -13.48
N THR A 345 16.07 -4.09 -14.32
CA THR A 345 16.71 -2.84 -13.92
C THR A 345 15.92 -2.11 -12.84
N PHE A 346 14.59 -2.03 -12.96
CA PHE A 346 13.75 -1.44 -11.90
C PHE A 346 13.66 -2.33 -10.66
N THR A 347 13.61 -3.64 -10.84
CA THR A 347 13.47 -4.60 -9.73
C THR A 347 14.72 -4.65 -8.84
N HIS A 348 15.92 -4.64 -9.44
CA HIS A 348 17.15 -4.96 -8.71
C HIS A 348 18.12 -3.79 -8.54
N THR A 349 18.01 -2.74 -9.37
CA THR A 349 18.97 -1.63 -9.37
C THR A 349 18.37 -0.33 -8.84
N HIS A 350 17.08 -0.09 -9.11
CA HIS A 350 16.39 1.12 -8.66
C HIS A 350 15.74 0.91 -7.29
N PRO A 351 15.58 1.98 -6.50
CA PRO A 351 14.85 1.94 -5.24
C PRO A 351 13.34 1.78 -5.49
N THR A 352 12.92 0.59 -5.89
CA THR A 352 11.51 0.26 -6.13
C THR A 352 10.90 -0.30 -4.86
N GLN A 353 9.66 0.08 -4.56
CA GLN A 353 8.89 -0.49 -3.46
C GLN A 353 8.69 -1.99 -3.68
N SER A 354 8.73 -2.77 -2.59
CA SER A 354 8.68 -4.24 -2.63
C SER A 354 7.50 -4.77 -3.46
N ALA A 355 6.30 -4.17 -3.30
CA ALA A 355 5.10 -4.54 -4.05
C ALA A 355 5.25 -4.30 -5.56
N GLY A 356 5.75 -3.12 -5.96
CA GLY A 356 6.00 -2.80 -7.36
C GLY A 356 7.05 -3.70 -8.00
N ALA A 357 8.14 -3.98 -7.29
CA ALA A 357 9.19 -4.89 -7.76
C ALA A 357 8.63 -6.29 -8.00
N ALA A 358 7.86 -6.84 -7.06
CA ALA A 358 7.22 -8.15 -7.20
C ALA A 358 6.24 -8.16 -8.39
N LEU A 359 5.44 -7.11 -8.53
CA LEU A 359 4.43 -7.00 -9.58
C LEU A 359 5.04 -6.93 -10.98
N LEU A 360 6.17 -6.23 -11.16
CA LEU A 360 6.92 -6.22 -12.42
C LEU A 360 7.42 -7.62 -12.79
N GLN A 361 8.00 -8.36 -11.84
CA GLN A 361 8.48 -9.72 -12.07
C GLN A 361 7.34 -10.71 -12.36
N LEU A 362 6.23 -10.62 -11.62
CA LEU A 362 5.05 -11.46 -11.82
C LEU A 362 4.37 -11.19 -13.17
N ALA A 363 4.25 -9.92 -13.57
CA ALA A 363 3.69 -9.55 -14.87
C ALA A 363 4.55 -10.10 -16.02
N LEU A 364 5.87 -10.03 -15.89
CA LEU A 364 6.80 -10.62 -16.87
C LEU A 364 6.68 -12.15 -16.92
N HIS A 365 6.67 -12.80 -15.75
CA HIS A 365 6.56 -14.26 -15.64
C HIS A 365 5.29 -14.80 -16.30
N HIS A 366 4.16 -14.11 -16.07
CA HIS A 366 2.86 -14.50 -16.61
C HIS A 366 2.55 -13.93 -18.00
N GLN A 367 3.47 -13.17 -18.60
CA GLN A 367 3.31 -12.56 -19.94
C GLN A 367 2.02 -11.72 -20.06
N LEU A 368 1.80 -10.85 -19.07
CA LEU A 368 0.58 -10.06 -18.94
C LEU A 368 0.56 -8.78 -19.78
N GLN A 369 1.44 -8.66 -20.79
CA GLN A 369 1.46 -7.51 -21.68
C GLN A 369 0.25 -7.43 -22.61
#